data_AF-A0A0E3LMA1-F1
#
_entry.id   AF-A0A0E3LMA1-F1
#
_cell.length_a   1.000
_cell.length_b   1.000
_cell.length_c   1.000
_cell.angle_alpha   90.00
_cell.angle_beta   90.00
_cell.angle_gamma   90.00
#
_symmetry.space_group_name_H-M   'P 1'
#
loop_
_entity.id
_entity.type
_entity.pdbx_description
1 polymer ?
#
loop_
_entity_poly.entity_id
_entity_poly.type
_entity_poly.pdbx_seq_one_letter_code
_entity_poly.pdbx_strand_id
1 'polypeptide(L)'
;MTWEYQEQITDNESVVFRNFIDLEAGNSDKFVNAWEILKAEIILRDQMEESVKTKPDVKLNGTSEPVKVTDVDFVLSKEALGGIEKTSSITNSATVNYTFGKPIDQEANIWFMGTPTSNVTINLPAGYDVEKTEGLNNKTQESGNNHTVLKGNFSPERNITLWISENETYKAEMQERKRIIEQNAENKTNASVNKTRAAGKAVEASKSSGFFKDIFIWFYQIVQKVNLV
;
A
#
# COMPACT_ATOMS: atom_id res chain seq x y z
N MET A 1 -7.11 5.76 2.45
CA MET A 1 -6.61 5.55 1.07
C MET A 1 -6.00 4.18 1.04
N THR A 2 -6.28 3.39 0.01
CA THR A 2 -5.78 2.02 -0.10
C THR A 2 -4.89 1.92 -1.32
N TRP A 3 -3.72 1.32 -1.14
CA TRP A 3 -2.77 1.00 -2.20
C TRP A 3 -2.70 -0.51 -2.35
N GLU A 4 -3.09 -1.03 -3.51
CA GLU A 4 -2.87 -2.43 -3.87
C GLU A 4 -1.66 -2.49 -4.80
N TYR A 5 -0.75 -3.41 -4.50
CA TYR A 5 0.48 -3.63 -5.23
C TYR A 5 0.57 -5.10 -5.63
N GLN A 6 0.93 -5.38 -6.89
CA GLN A 6 1.15 -6.75 -7.36
C GLN A 6 2.55 -6.90 -7.96
N GLU A 7 3.26 -7.93 -7.53
CA GLU A 7 4.60 -8.28 -8.02
C GLU A 7 4.62 -9.71 -8.54
N GLN A 8 5.12 -9.86 -9.76
CA GLN A 8 5.36 -11.16 -10.37
C GLN A 8 6.84 -11.52 -10.20
N ILE A 9 7.06 -12.67 -9.56
CA ILE A 9 8.36 -13.27 -9.33
C ILE A 9 8.52 -14.40 -10.35
N THR A 10 9.57 -14.38 -11.18
CA THR A 10 9.75 -15.33 -12.30
C THR A 10 11.01 -16.19 -12.14
N ASP A 11 11.11 -17.24 -12.96
CA ASP A 11 12.35 -18.00 -13.20
C ASP A 11 13.04 -18.44 -11.89
N ASN A 12 14.34 -18.14 -11.75
CA ASN A 12 15.15 -18.47 -10.57
C ASN A 12 14.74 -17.69 -9.31
N GLU A 13 14.16 -16.49 -9.44
CA GLU A 13 13.63 -15.77 -8.27
C GLU A 13 12.45 -16.55 -7.65
N SER A 14 11.64 -17.22 -8.49
CA SER A 14 10.50 -18.00 -8.01
C SER A 14 10.93 -19.30 -7.30
N VAL A 15 12.10 -19.85 -7.63
CA VAL A 15 12.75 -20.95 -6.89
C VAL A 15 13.23 -20.46 -5.52
N VAL A 16 13.95 -19.33 -5.49
CA VAL A 16 14.43 -18.70 -4.24
C VAL A 16 13.25 -18.34 -3.31
N PHE A 17 12.14 -17.85 -3.87
CA PHE A 17 10.95 -17.49 -3.10
C PHE A 17 10.24 -18.71 -2.50
N ARG A 18 10.11 -19.83 -3.22
CA ARG A 18 9.57 -21.08 -2.65
C ARG A 18 10.48 -21.65 -1.56
N ASN A 19 11.80 -21.58 -1.77
CA ASN A 19 12.80 -21.98 -0.78
C ASN A 19 12.76 -21.09 0.49
N PHE A 20 12.45 -19.80 0.37
CA PHE A 20 12.19 -18.93 1.53
C PHE A 20 10.97 -19.42 2.36
N ILE A 21 9.86 -19.77 1.70
CA ILE A 21 8.66 -20.28 2.38
C ILE A 21 8.95 -21.61 3.10
N ASP A 22 9.59 -22.56 2.41
CA ASP A 22 9.97 -23.87 2.96
C ASP A 22 10.90 -23.78 4.20
N LEU A 23 11.82 -22.81 4.20
CA LEU A 23 12.76 -22.59 5.31
C LEU A 23 12.15 -21.80 6.49
N GLU A 24 11.52 -20.65 6.23
CA GLU A 24 11.11 -19.71 7.30
C GLU A 24 9.70 -19.98 7.85
N ALA A 25 8.81 -20.55 7.01
CA ALA A 25 7.44 -20.85 7.39
C ALA A 25 7.17 -22.36 7.52
N GLY A 26 7.97 -23.18 6.85
CA GLY A 26 7.76 -24.61 6.67
C GLY A 26 8.56 -25.54 7.57
N ASN A 27 8.94 -26.69 7.02
CA ASN A 27 9.67 -27.77 7.68
C ASN A 27 11.01 -28.11 6.99
N SER A 28 11.40 -27.38 5.93
CA SER A 28 12.58 -27.64 5.10
C SER A 28 12.58 -28.98 4.33
N ASP A 29 11.40 -29.51 3.97
CA ASP A 29 11.26 -30.76 3.19
C ASP A 29 11.35 -30.57 1.67
N LYS A 30 11.53 -29.32 1.21
CA LYS A 30 11.62 -28.89 -0.20
C LYS A 30 10.28 -28.82 -0.94
N PHE A 31 9.15 -28.78 -0.24
CA PHE A 31 7.82 -28.70 -0.85
C PHE A 31 6.90 -27.72 -0.12
N VAL A 32 6.46 -26.65 -0.80
CA VAL A 32 5.58 -25.62 -0.21
C VAL A 32 4.13 -26.10 -0.11
N ASN A 33 3.59 -26.11 1.10
CA ASN A 33 2.23 -26.51 1.45
C ASN A 33 1.34 -25.29 1.80
N ALA A 34 0.02 -25.47 1.77
CA ALA A 34 -0.93 -24.37 2.02
C ALA A 34 -0.83 -23.76 3.42
N TRP A 35 -0.44 -24.52 4.45
CA TRP A 35 -0.25 -23.99 5.80
C TRP A 35 1.05 -23.18 5.95
N GLU A 36 2.02 -23.41 5.06
CA GLU A 36 3.31 -22.71 5.01
C GLU A 36 3.16 -21.37 4.29
N ILE A 37 2.31 -21.34 3.25
CA ILE A 37 1.83 -20.11 2.63
C ILE A 37 1.14 -19.20 3.67
N LEU A 38 0.17 -19.72 4.44
CA LEU A 38 -0.54 -18.95 5.49
C LEU A 38 0.41 -18.39 6.57
N LYS A 39 1.51 -19.09 6.88
CA LYS A 39 2.55 -18.61 7.80
C LYS A 39 3.46 -17.57 7.16
N ALA A 40 3.85 -17.77 5.90
CA ALA A 40 4.67 -16.83 5.15
C ALA A 40 3.92 -15.50 4.89
N GLU A 41 2.60 -15.53 4.66
CA GLU A 41 1.76 -14.34 4.61
C GLU A 41 1.86 -13.50 5.89
N ILE A 42 1.80 -14.14 7.07
CA ILE A 42 1.99 -13.47 8.36
C ILE A 42 3.39 -12.86 8.49
N ILE A 43 4.44 -13.63 8.17
CA ILE A 43 5.84 -13.18 8.25
C ILE A 43 6.08 -11.97 7.32
N LEU A 44 5.62 -12.06 6.08
CA LEU A 44 5.81 -11.02 5.07
C LEU A 44 4.97 -9.77 5.35
N ARG A 45 3.74 -9.92 5.87
CA ARG A 45 2.92 -8.81 6.37
C ARG A 45 3.63 -8.06 7.50
N ASP A 46 4.12 -8.77 8.50
CA ASP A 46 4.75 -8.14 9.68
C ASP A 46 6.06 -7.43 9.30
N GLN A 47 6.84 -8.03 8.40
CA GLN A 47 8.01 -7.40 7.77
C GLN A 47 7.64 -6.18 6.91
N MET A 48 6.49 -6.21 6.22
CA MET A 48 5.99 -5.07 5.45
C MET A 48 5.56 -3.93 6.35
N GLU A 49 4.78 -4.20 7.38
CA GLU A 49 4.29 -3.22 8.34
C GLU A 49 5.46 -2.47 9.02
N GLU A 50 6.54 -3.18 9.38
CA GLU A 50 7.75 -2.56 9.93
C GLU A 50 8.58 -1.80 8.87
N SER A 51 8.65 -2.32 7.64
CA SER A 51 9.34 -1.62 6.54
C SER A 51 8.68 -0.28 6.22
N VAL A 52 7.35 -0.21 6.12
CA VAL A 52 6.63 1.03 5.79
C VAL A 52 6.61 2.03 6.96
N LYS A 53 6.67 1.56 8.22
CA LYS A 53 6.90 2.41 9.40
C LYS A 53 8.29 3.03 9.41
N THR A 54 9.33 2.24 9.15
CA THR A 54 10.74 2.68 9.22
C THR A 54 11.22 3.42 7.97
N LYS A 55 10.58 3.17 6.81
CA LYS A 55 10.89 3.80 5.53
C LYS A 55 9.61 4.24 4.81
N PRO A 56 8.98 5.36 5.22
CA PRO A 56 7.74 5.83 4.61
C PRO A 56 7.82 6.01 3.09
N ASP A 57 6.99 5.22 2.40
CA ASP A 57 6.81 5.15 0.95
C ASP A 57 5.82 6.19 0.43
N VAL A 58 4.81 6.55 1.23
CA VAL A 58 3.81 7.58 0.92
C VAL A 58 4.12 8.89 1.67
N LYS A 59 3.96 10.02 0.98
CA LYS A 59 4.11 11.38 1.51
C LYS A 59 2.96 12.26 1.04
N LEU A 60 2.48 13.14 1.90
CA LEU A 60 1.53 14.22 1.58
C LEU A 60 2.29 15.56 1.60
N ASN A 61 2.18 16.33 0.51
CA ASN A 61 2.86 17.62 0.33
C ASN A 61 4.36 17.55 0.67
N GLY A 62 5.03 16.50 0.17
CA GLY A 62 6.45 16.24 0.37
C GLY A 62 6.87 15.63 1.71
N THR A 63 5.96 15.45 2.69
CA THR A 63 6.28 14.90 4.02
C THR A 63 5.49 13.64 4.38
N SER A 64 6.14 12.70 5.05
CA SER A 64 5.51 11.49 5.61
C SER A 64 4.88 11.71 6.99
N GLU A 65 5.18 12.83 7.68
CA GLU A 65 4.61 13.17 9.00
C GLU A 65 3.10 12.96 9.16
N PRO A 66 2.24 13.46 8.25
CA PRO A 66 0.80 13.32 8.40
C PRO A 66 0.31 11.93 7.97
N VAL A 67 1.14 11.12 7.35
CA VAL A 67 0.77 9.81 6.79
C VAL A 67 0.96 8.75 7.87
N LYS A 68 -0.04 7.89 8.05
CA LYS A 68 0.08 6.70 8.90
C LYS A 68 -0.48 5.50 8.18
N VAL A 69 0.27 4.41 8.19
CA VAL A 69 -0.26 3.07 7.87
C VAL A 69 -1.18 2.66 9.01
N THR A 70 -2.36 2.15 8.67
CA THR A 70 -3.37 1.67 9.64
C THR A 70 -3.51 0.16 9.64
N ASP A 71 -3.18 -0.48 8.53
CA ASP A 71 -3.39 -1.89 8.26
C ASP A 71 -2.57 -2.29 7.01
N VAL A 72 -2.13 -3.56 6.99
CA VAL A 72 -1.39 -4.18 5.89
C VAL A 72 -1.91 -5.60 5.74
N ASP A 73 -2.33 -5.96 4.52
CA ASP A 73 -2.74 -7.31 4.16
C ASP A 73 -1.82 -7.86 3.06
N PHE A 74 -1.65 -9.18 3.05
CA PHE A 74 -0.63 -9.85 2.25
C PHE A 74 -1.13 -11.21 1.78
N VAL A 75 -1.28 -11.36 0.46
CA VAL A 75 -1.82 -12.57 -0.16
C VAL A 75 -0.78 -13.19 -1.08
N LEU A 76 -0.37 -14.40 -0.74
CA LEU A 76 0.54 -15.22 -1.51
C LEU A 76 -0.23 -16.09 -2.50
N SER A 77 0.23 -16.11 -3.74
CA SER A 77 -0.42 -16.92 -4.76
C SER A 77 -0.19 -18.41 -4.51
N LYS A 78 -1.27 -19.19 -4.68
CA LYS A 78 -1.24 -20.67 -4.74
C LYS A 78 -0.27 -21.22 -5.79
N GLU A 79 0.23 -20.41 -6.71
CA GLU A 79 1.33 -20.74 -7.63
C GLU A 79 2.63 -21.10 -6.87
N ALA A 80 2.82 -20.60 -5.64
CA ALA A 80 3.94 -20.98 -4.78
C ALA A 80 3.93 -22.47 -4.38
N LEU A 81 2.76 -23.13 -4.34
CA LEU A 81 2.62 -24.50 -3.86
C LEU A 81 3.48 -25.53 -4.61
N GLY A 82 3.98 -26.52 -3.87
CA GLY A 82 4.73 -27.68 -4.33
C GLY A 82 6.24 -27.50 -4.28
N GLY A 83 6.97 -28.42 -4.93
CA GLY A 83 8.42 -28.50 -4.89
C GLY A 83 9.12 -27.16 -5.20
N ILE A 84 10.13 -26.81 -4.40
CA ILE A 84 10.81 -25.50 -4.47
C ILE A 84 11.50 -25.24 -5.83
N GLU A 85 11.98 -26.29 -6.50
CA GLU A 85 12.69 -26.26 -7.79
C GLU A 85 11.81 -25.79 -8.98
N LYS A 86 10.53 -25.47 -8.74
CA LYS A 86 9.65 -24.89 -9.77
C LYS A 86 10.12 -23.50 -10.17
N THR A 87 10.32 -23.29 -11.47
CA THR A 87 10.58 -21.97 -12.09
C THR A 87 9.31 -21.24 -12.55
N SER A 88 8.14 -21.83 -12.35
CA SER A 88 6.85 -21.21 -12.71
C SER A 88 6.62 -19.92 -11.91
N SER A 89 6.22 -18.86 -12.60
CA SER A 89 5.94 -17.54 -12.03
C SER A 89 4.98 -17.60 -10.84
N ILE A 90 5.16 -16.65 -9.90
CA ILE A 90 4.26 -16.43 -8.76
C ILE A 90 3.85 -14.96 -8.80
N THR A 91 2.55 -14.67 -8.88
CA THR A 91 2.04 -13.29 -8.85
C THR A 91 1.37 -13.02 -7.51
N ASN A 92 2.11 -12.39 -6.59
CA ASN A 92 1.61 -12.09 -5.25
C ASN A 92 1.01 -10.67 -5.18
N SER A 93 0.20 -10.41 -4.16
CA SER A 93 -0.38 -9.08 -3.92
C SER A 93 -0.27 -8.65 -2.46
N ALA A 94 0.01 -7.36 -2.25
CA ALA A 94 -0.03 -6.72 -0.95
C ALA A 94 -0.97 -5.51 -0.99
N THR A 95 -1.67 -5.26 0.11
CA THR A 95 -2.61 -4.13 0.26
C THR A 95 -2.19 -3.31 1.48
N VAL A 96 -1.89 -2.02 1.28
CA VAL A 96 -1.52 -1.11 2.37
C VAL A 96 -2.59 -0.03 2.53
N ASN A 97 -3.10 0.10 3.75
CA ASN A 97 -4.12 1.08 4.11
C ASN A 97 -3.48 2.27 4.84
N TYR A 98 -3.69 3.48 4.30
CA TYR A 98 -3.15 4.74 4.82
C TYR A 98 -4.25 5.69 5.27
N THR A 99 -4.00 6.38 6.39
CA THR A 99 -4.76 7.54 6.87
C THR A 99 -3.90 8.80 6.89
N PHE A 100 -4.53 9.96 6.74
CA PHE A 100 -3.89 11.27 6.72
C PHE A 100 -4.35 12.10 7.93
N GLY A 101 -3.44 12.37 8.87
CA GLY A 101 -3.68 13.13 10.10
C GLY A 101 -3.75 14.66 9.92
N LYS A 102 -3.69 15.15 8.68
CA LYS A 102 -3.97 16.55 8.31
C LYS A 102 -5.04 16.52 7.20
N PRO A 103 -5.97 17.50 7.16
CA PRO A 103 -6.84 17.68 6.01
C PRO A 103 -6.01 17.84 4.74
N ILE A 104 -6.51 17.27 3.65
CA ILE A 104 -5.98 17.46 2.30
C ILE A 104 -6.42 18.86 1.84
N ASP A 105 -5.48 19.71 1.48
CA ASP A 105 -5.70 21.07 1.01
C ASP A 105 -6.01 21.13 -0.50
N GLN A 106 -6.51 22.27 -0.97
CA GLN A 106 -6.52 22.58 -2.40
C GLN A 106 -5.05 22.68 -2.87
N GLU A 107 -4.73 22.10 -4.02
CA GLU A 107 -3.36 21.87 -4.53
C GLU A 107 -2.54 20.78 -3.80
N ALA A 108 -3.17 19.95 -2.95
CA ALA A 108 -2.49 18.84 -2.31
C ALA A 108 -1.89 17.83 -3.31
N ASN A 109 -0.71 17.31 -2.97
CA ASN A 109 -0.07 16.22 -3.70
C ASN A 109 0.24 15.03 -2.79
N ILE A 110 -0.07 13.83 -3.26
CA ILE A 110 0.36 12.58 -2.66
C ILE A 110 1.45 11.97 -3.55
N TRP A 111 2.63 11.77 -2.96
CA TRP A 111 3.77 11.10 -3.57
C TRP A 111 3.87 9.68 -3.03
N PHE A 112 4.17 8.73 -3.91
CA PHE A 112 4.29 7.31 -3.64
C PHE A 112 5.64 6.80 -4.14
N MET A 113 6.25 5.85 -3.43
CA MET A 113 7.40 5.08 -3.88
C MET A 113 6.99 3.62 -4.15
N GLY A 114 7.54 3.00 -5.19
CA GLY A 114 7.25 1.62 -5.52
C GLY A 114 8.27 1.00 -6.49
N THR A 115 7.97 -0.22 -6.93
CA THR A 115 8.85 -1.02 -7.79
C THR A 115 8.67 -0.65 -9.26
N PRO A 116 9.74 -0.47 -10.06
CA PRO A 116 9.61 -0.27 -11.51
C PRO A 116 8.68 -1.30 -12.14
N THR A 117 7.80 -0.86 -13.05
CA THR A 117 6.88 -1.69 -13.86
C THR A 117 5.79 -2.48 -13.10
N SER A 118 5.84 -2.59 -11.76
CA SER A 118 4.81 -3.27 -10.97
C SER A 118 3.40 -2.72 -11.22
N ASN A 119 2.40 -3.58 -11.19
CA ASN A 119 0.99 -3.17 -11.27
C ASN A 119 0.58 -2.50 -9.95
N VAL A 120 -0.25 -1.48 -10.05
CA VAL A 120 -0.73 -0.70 -8.91
C VAL A 120 -2.19 -0.27 -9.09
N THR A 121 -3.01 -0.48 -8.05
CA THR A 121 -4.30 0.18 -7.85
C THR A 121 -4.17 1.19 -6.71
N ILE A 122 -4.68 2.42 -6.89
CA ILE A 122 -4.78 3.42 -5.82
C ILE A 122 -6.26 3.81 -5.68
N ASN A 123 -6.84 3.50 -4.52
CA ASN A 123 -8.20 3.87 -4.15
C ASN A 123 -8.16 5.12 -3.25
N LEU A 124 -8.60 6.26 -3.79
CA LEU A 124 -8.74 7.48 -3.00
C LEU A 124 -9.95 7.40 -2.06
N PRO A 125 -9.92 8.09 -0.91
CA PRO A 125 -11.11 8.28 -0.08
C PRO A 125 -12.21 9.01 -0.86
N ALA A 126 -13.47 8.73 -0.52
CA ALA A 126 -14.61 9.36 -1.16
C ALA A 126 -14.60 10.89 -0.99
N GLY A 127 -14.98 11.61 -2.05
CA GLY A 127 -14.94 13.07 -2.07
C GLY A 127 -13.63 13.72 -2.52
N TYR A 128 -12.71 12.95 -3.10
CA TYR A 128 -11.48 13.46 -3.70
C TYR A 128 -11.32 13.01 -5.16
N ASP A 129 -10.99 13.98 -6.01
CA ASP A 129 -10.72 13.77 -7.44
C ASP A 129 -9.21 13.85 -7.71
N VAL A 130 -8.79 13.33 -8.87
CA VAL A 130 -7.40 13.35 -9.34
C VAL A 130 -7.28 14.31 -10.52
N GLU A 131 -6.61 15.43 -10.31
CA GLU A 131 -6.43 16.48 -11.33
C GLU A 131 -5.27 16.13 -12.27
N LYS A 132 -4.16 15.62 -11.71
CA LYS A 132 -2.92 15.33 -12.44
C LYS A 132 -2.23 14.10 -11.87
N THR A 133 -1.55 13.36 -12.74
CA THR A 133 -0.77 12.17 -12.39
C THR A 133 0.55 12.14 -13.14
N GLU A 134 1.66 11.96 -12.42
CA GLU A 134 2.99 11.71 -12.98
C GLU A 134 3.52 10.35 -12.48
N GLY A 135 4.37 9.68 -13.26
CA GLY A 135 4.98 8.39 -12.91
C GLY A 135 4.06 7.15 -13.02
N LEU A 136 2.76 7.34 -13.30
CA LEU A 136 1.80 6.25 -13.54
C LEU A 136 1.67 5.97 -15.05
N ASN A 137 2.35 4.93 -15.51
CA ASN A 137 2.24 4.40 -16.87
C ASN A 137 0.95 3.61 -17.05
N ASN A 138 0.47 3.50 -18.30
CA ASN A 138 -0.75 2.75 -18.67
C ASN A 138 -2.00 3.15 -17.86
N LYS A 139 -2.07 4.40 -17.39
CA LYS A 139 -3.14 4.90 -16.51
C LYS A 139 -4.54 4.62 -17.07
N THR A 140 -5.36 3.95 -16.27
CA THR A 140 -6.82 4.07 -16.32
C THR A 140 -7.32 4.77 -15.04
N GLN A 141 -8.48 5.40 -15.14
CA GLN A 141 -9.13 6.10 -14.03
C GLN A 141 -10.62 5.76 -14.06
N GLU A 142 -11.11 5.20 -12.95
CA GLU A 142 -12.50 4.82 -12.74
C GLU A 142 -13.05 5.70 -11.62
N SER A 143 -13.98 6.60 -11.96
CA SER A 143 -14.70 7.43 -10.99
C SER A 143 -16.12 6.90 -10.85
N GLY A 144 -16.43 6.32 -9.70
CA GLY A 144 -17.72 5.66 -9.43
C GLY A 144 -17.99 5.61 -7.93
N ASN A 145 -19.27 5.54 -7.53
CA ASN A 145 -19.70 5.50 -6.13
C ASN A 145 -19.02 6.56 -5.23
N ASN A 146 -18.82 7.76 -5.76
CA ASN A 146 -18.19 8.92 -5.13
C ASN A 146 -16.71 8.73 -4.70
N HIS A 147 -16.01 7.71 -5.23
CA HIS A 147 -14.57 7.51 -5.07
C HIS A 147 -13.84 7.47 -6.42
N THR A 148 -12.55 7.83 -6.42
CA THR A 148 -11.67 7.73 -7.59
C THR A 148 -10.71 6.56 -7.42
N VAL A 149 -10.69 5.65 -8.39
CA VAL A 149 -9.74 4.54 -8.51
C VAL A 149 -8.79 4.82 -9.67
N LEU A 150 -7.49 4.73 -9.41
CA LEU A 150 -6.45 4.75 -10.44
C LEU A 150 -5.87 3.35 -10.58
N LYS A 151 -5.60 2.91 -11.82
CA LYS A 151 -4.87 1.67 -12.11
C LYS A 151 -3.79 1.92 -13.15
N GLY A 152 -2.69 1.17 -13.10
CA GLY A 152 -1.61 1.25 -14.07
C GLY A 152 -0.32 0.62 -13.55
N ASN A 153 0.82 1.12 -14.04
CA ASN A 153 2.16 0.63 -13.70
C ASN A 153 3.05 1.77 -13.18
N PHE A 154 3.90 1.49 -12.20
CA PHE A 154 4.99 2.41 -11.84
C PHE A 154 5.99 2.59 -13.00
N SER A 155 6.39 3.82 -13.26
CA SER A 155 7.44 4.14 -14.24
C SER A 155 8.86 3.76 -13.73
N PRO A 156 9.90 3.75 -14.60
CA PRO A 156 11.28 3.45 -14.20
C PRO A 156 11.82 4.33 -13.06
N GLU A 157 11.28 5.53 -12.90
CA GLU A 157 11.61 6.53 -11.88
C GLU A 157 11.13 6.15 -10.45
N ARG A 158 10.38 5.03 -10.32
CA ARG A 158 9.98 4.39 -9.04
C ARG A 158 9.02 5.20 -8.17
N ASN A 159 8.45 6.28 -8.71
CA ASN A 159 7.52 7.12 -7.98
C ASN A 159 6.28 7.43 -8.80
N ILE A 160 5.20 7.72 -8.09
CA ILE A 160 3.97 8.29 -8.64
C ILE A 160 3.70 9.57 -7.85
N THR A 161 3.29 10.62 -8.53
CA THR A 161 2.76 11.83 -7.88
C THR A 161 1.35 12.09 -8.37
N LEU A 162 0.40 12.16 -7.44
CA LEU A 162 -1.00 12.51 -7.68
C LEU A 162 -1.25 13.92 -7.14
N TRP A 163 -1.81 14.80 -7.96
CA TRP A 163 -2.40 16.06 -7.48
C TRP A 163 -3.90 15.86 -7.35
N ILE A 164 -4.44 16.24 -6.19
CA ILE A 164 -5.81 15.93 -5.79
C ILE A 164 -6.51 17.15 -5.21
N SER A 165 -7.83 17.18 -5.33
CA SER A 165 -8.68 18.24 -4.81
C SER A 165 -10.00 17.69 -4.26
N GLU A 166 -10.68 18.49 -3.43
CA GLU A 166 -12.02 18.13 -2.95
C GLU A 166 -13.02 18.11 -4.12
N ASN A 167 -13.72 17.00 -4.30
CA ASN A 167 -14.80 16.89 -5.28
C ASN A 167 -15.96 17.81 -4.84
N GLU A 168 -16.11 18.95 -5.51
CA GLU A 168 -17.12 19.97 -5.14
C GLU A 168 -18.57 19.46 -5.21
N THR A 169 -18.85 18.44 -6.05
CA THR A 169 -20.18 17.80 -6.12
C THR A 169 -20.46 17.00 -4.84
N TYR A 170 -19.51 16.15 -4.43
CA TYR A 170 -19.60 15.40 -3.17
C TYR A 170 -19.63 16.31 -1.95
N LYS A 171 -18.86 17.41 -1.98
CA LYS A 171 -18.83 18.45 -0.94
C LYS A 171 -20.18 19.17 -0.84
N ALA A 172 -20.84 19.47 -1.96
CA ALA A 172 -22.21 19.99 -1.98
C ALA A 172 -23.23 18.97 -1.46
N GLU A 173 -23.15 17.70 -1.90
CA GLU A 173 -23.99 16.61 -1.36
C GLU A 173 -23.84 16.46 0.15
N MET A 174 -22.60 16.47 0.66
CA MET A 174 -22.32 16.31 2.09
C MET A 174 -22.70 17.55 2.91
N GLN A 175 -22.70 18.75 2.33
CA GLN A 175 -23.28 19.94 2.96
C GLN A 175 -24.82 19.84 3.00
N GLU A 176 -25.47 19.38 1.94
CA GLU A 176 -26.93 19.25 1.92
C GLU A 176 -27.43 18.12 2.84
N ARG A 177 -26.74 16.96 2.84
CA ARG A 177 -26.99 15.89 3.82
C ARG A 177 -26.81 16.39 5.26
N LYS A 178 -25.80 17.23 5.53
CA LYS A 178 -25.63 17.88 6.84
C LYS A 178 -26.80 18.80 7.16
N ARG A 179 -27.21 19.72 6.26
CA ARG A 179 -28.38 20.59 6.46
C ARG A 179 -29.65 19.79 6.76
N ILE A 180 -29.89 18.69 6.05
CA ILE A 180 -31.04 17.81 6.29
C ILE A 180 -30.95 17.16 7.68
N ILE A 181 -29.78 16.67 8.10
CA ILE A 181 -29.57 16.10 9.44
C ILE A 181 -29.71 17.19 10.52
N GLU A 182 -29.17 18.38 10.28
CA GLU A 182 -29.21 19.55 11.17
C GLU A 182 -30.65 20.06 11.34
N GLN A 183 -31.44 20.22 10.28
CA GLN A 183 -32.87 20.54 10.37
C GLN A 183 -33.68 19.47 11.14
N ASN A 184 -33.29 18.19 11.03
CA ASN A 184 -33.89 17.11 11.83
C ASN A 184 -33.40 17.08 13.29
N ALA A 185 -32.31 17.77 13.63
CA ALA A 185 -31.71 17.83 14.97
C ALA A 185 -32.00 19.15 15.72
N GLU A 186 -32.16 20.27 15.00
CA GLU A 186 -32.65 21.56 15.53
C GLU A 186 -34.09 21.42 16.06
N ASN A 187 -34.88 20.52 15.47
CA ASN A 187 -36.16 20.06 16.02
C ASN A 187 -36.05 19.30 17.38
N LYS A 188 -34.85 19.11 17.95
CA LYS A 188 -34.66 18.35 19.21
C LYS A 188 -33.75 18.96 20.27
N THR A 189 -32.66 19.67 19.96
CA THR A 189 -31.73 20.14 21.03
C THR A 189 -30.99 21.44 20.74
N ASN A 190 -31.26 22.47 21.55
CA ASN A 190 -30.42 23.66 21.69
C ASN A 190 -29.21 23.38 22.60
N ALA A 191 -27.98 23.18 22.08
CA ALA A 191 -26.75 23.19 22.88
C ALA A 191 -25.43 23.44 22.10
N SER A 192 -24.67 24.42 22.58
CA SER A 192 -23.26 24.82 22.32
C SER A 192 -22.20 23.67 22.23
N VAL A 193 -20.96 23.78 21.69
CA VAL A 193 -20.26 24.55 20.60
C VAL A 193 -18.71 24.59 20.88
N ASN A 194 -17.85 24.40 19.84
CA ASN A 194 -16.38 24.72 19.74
C ASN A 194 -15.30 23.92 20.56
N LYS A 195 -13.99 23.78 20.19
CA LYS A 195 -13.21 23.86 18.90
C LYS A 195 -11.68 23.49 19.01
N THR A 196 -11.07 22.90 17.94
CA THR A 196 -9.64 23.00 17.41
C THR A 196 -8.36 22.35 18.04
N ARG A 197 -7.60 21.59 17.18
CA ARG A 197 -6.11 21.55 16.84
C ARG A 197 -5.02 21.43 17.96
N ALA A 198 -3.73 21.04 17.77
CA ALA A 198 -2.82 20.54 16.67
C ALA A 198 -1.42 20.16 17.32
N ALA A 199 -0.35 19.63 16.68
CA ALA A 199 -0.07 18.69 15.55
C ALA A 199 1.47 18.40 15.44
N GLY A 200 1.92 17.32 14.75
CA GLY A 200 3.34 16.91 14.52
C GLY A 200 3.53 15.38 14.58
N LYS A 201 4.65 14.69 14.24
CA LYS A 201 5.94 14.92 13.53
C LYS A 201 6.38 13.54 12.92
N ALA A 202 7.02 13.36 11.75
CA ALA A 202 8.33 13.80 11.19
C ALA A 202 9.54 13.17 11.91
N VAL A 203 10.51 12.48 11.27
CA VAL A 203 10.85 12.16 9.84
C VAL A 203 11.58 10.77 9.81
N GLU A 204 12.07 10.11 8.74
CA GLU A 204 12.65 10.52 7.43
C GLU A 204 12.44 9.44 6.31
N ALA A 205 13.47 8.98 5.58
CA ALA A 205 13.38 7.96 4.49
C ALA A 205 14.72 7.20 4.19
N SER A 206 14.66 6.04 3.53
CA SER A 206 15.83 5.40 2.88
C SER A 206 15.48 4.51 1.67
N LYS A 207 16.46 4.24 0.80
CA LYS A 207 16.28 3.52 -0.48
C LYS A 207 16.05 2.01 -0.30
N SER A 208 15.38 1.38 -1.28
CA SER A 208 15.34 -0.08 -1.46
C SER A 208 15.00 -0.47 -2.92
N SER A 209 14.91 -1.76 -3.21
CA SER A 209 14.45 -2.36 -4.48
C SER A 209 12.95 -2.68 -4.40
N GLY A 210 12.45 -3.68 -5.13
CA GLY A 210 11.05 -4.12 -5.00
C GLY A 210 10.81 -4.86 -3.69
N PHE A 211 9.67 -4.63 -3.05
CA PHE A 211 9.45 -5.02 -1.65
C PHE A 211 9.62 -6.52 -1.40
N PHE A 212 8.99 -7.38 -2.22
CA PHE A 212 9.12 -8.84 -2.09
C PHE A 212 10.57 -9.27 -2.31
N LYS A 213 11.25 -8.64 -3.28
CA LYS A 213 12.63 -8.92 -3.65
C LYS A 213 13.61 -8.54 -2.56
N ASP A 214 13.41 -7.40 -1.90
CA ASP A 214 14.30 -6.97 -0.81
C ASP A 214 14.26 -7.92 0.38
N ILE A 215 13.09 -8.44 0.75
CA ILE A 215 12.98 -9.46 1.82
C ILE A 215 13.76 -10.72 1.43
N PHE A 216 13.48 -11.32 0.26
CA PHE A 216 14.13 -12.58 -0.08
C PHE A 216 15.63 -12.40 -0.41
N ILE A 217 16.06 -11.23 -0.91
CA ILE A 217 17.48 -10.91 -1.11
C ILE A 217 18.19 -10.73 0.24
N TRP A 218 17.57 -10.05 1.21
CA TRP A 218 18.09 -9.93 2.57
C TRP A 218 18.21 -11.30 3.26
N PHE A 219 17.18 -12.14 3.15
CA PHE A 219 17.20 -13.51 3.63
C PHE A 219 18.31 -14.36 2.98
N TYR A 220 18.42 -14.33 1.65
CA TYR A 220 19.44 -15.09 0.92
C TYR A 220 20.87 -14.67 1.34
N GLN A 221 21.10 -13.38 1.61
CA GLN A 221 22.38 -12.86 2.14
C GLN A 221 22.66 -13.28 3.59
N ILE A 222 21.66 -13.70 4.35
CA ILE A 222 21.81 -14.24 5.72
C ILE A 222 22.07 -15.75 5.66
N VAL A 223 21.26 -16.53 4.93
CA VAL A 223 21.43 -17.99 4.82
C VAL A 223 22.79 -18.36 4.23
N GLN A 224 23.26 -17.61 3.23
CA GLN A 224 24.61 -17.79 2.66
C GLN A 224 25.74 -17.56 3.69
N LYS A 225 25.54 -16.71 4.71
CA LYS A 225 26.53 -16.48 5.78
C LYS A 225 26.51 -17.55 6.86
N VAL A 226 25.34 -18.15 7.13
CA VAL A 226 25.21 -19.22 8.13
C VAL A 226 25.80 -20.54 7.61
N ASN A 227 25.68 -20.83 6.31
CA ASN A 227 26.25 -22.02 5.67
C ASN A 227 27.74 -21.87 5.25
N LEU A 228 28.50 -20.95 5.88
CA LEU A 228 29.90 -20.67 5.56
C LEU A 228 30.83 -20.69 6.81
N VAL A 229 30.43 -21.43 7.86
CA VAL A 229 31.16 -21.63 9.12
C VAL A 229 31.27 -23.12 9.41
#